data_AF-E3ZSP0-F1
#
_entry.id   AF-E3ZSP0-F1
#
_cell.length_a   1.000
_cell.length_b   1.000
_cell.length_c   1.000
_cell.angle_alpha   90.00
_cell.angle_beta   90.00
_cell.angle_gamma   90.00
#
_symmetry.space_group_name_H-M   'P 1'
#
loop_
_entity.id
_entity.type
_entity.pdbx_description
1 polymer ?
#
loop_
_entity_poly.entity_id
_entity_poly.type
_entity_poly.pdbx_seq_one_letter_code
_entity_poly.pdbx_strand_id
1 'polypeptide(L)'
;DGFYDKAENVAKIIKSLLAGAETASIESKRLLKRKQALENNAAKLKVYLQTEMERLEIKKINSPLFTIQIQKNPASVEIVEEALLEEFFIVQEPKIDKKRIAELLKAGEVIDGAILVESESLRIR
;
A
#
# COMPACT_ATOMS: atom_id res chain seq x y z
N ASP A 1 -23.52 43.10 -2.07
CA ASP A 1 -22.64 41.92 -2.21
C ASP A 1 -23.45 40.64 -2.08
N GLY A 2 -23.30 39.71 -3.01
CA GLY A 2 -23.90 38.36 -2.90
C GLY A 2 -22.91 37.24 -3.25
N PHE A 3 -21.74 37.60 -3.77
CA PHE A 3 -20.66 36.66 -4.06
C PHE A 3 -19.88 36.31 -2.79
N TYR A 4 -19.56 37.28 -1.94
CA TYR A 4 -18.85 37.06 -0.67
C TYR A 4 -19.63 36.13 0.28
N ASP A 5 -20.92 36.38 0.48
CA ASP A 5 -21.77 35.52 1.32
C ASP A 5 -21.87 34.08 0.76
N LYS A 6 -21.96 33.94 -0.57
CA LYS A 6 -21.94 32.63 -1.23
C LYS A 6 -20.58 31.94 -1.03
N ALA A 7 -19.48 32.66 -1.18
CA ALA A 7 -18.14 32.12 -0.97
C ALA A 7 -17.94 31.65 0.48
N GLU A 8 -18.41 32.41 1.46
CA GLU A 8 -18.37 32.02 2.88
C GLU A 8 -19.21 30.77 3.16
N ASN A 9 -20.42 30.70 2.59
CA ASN A 9 -21.29 29.53 2.72
C ASN A 9 -20.68 28.29 2.07
N VAL A 10 -20.06 28.43 0.90
CA VAL A 10 -19.34 27.33 0.23
C VAL A 10 -18.14 26.88 1.07
N ALA A 11 -17.37 27.81 1.64
CA ALA A 11 -16.26 27.47 2.53
C ALA A 11 -16.72 26.69 3.78
N LYS A 12 -17.86 27.08 4.39
CA LYS A 12 -18.48 26.35 5.51
C LYS A 12 -18.86 24.92 5.11
N ILE A 13 -19.44 24.74 3.92
CA ILE A 13 -19.79 23.40 3.39
C ILE A 13 -18.54 22.57 3.17
N ILE A 14 -17.49 23.12 2.55
CA ILE A 14 -16.21 22.42 2.33
C ILE A 14 -15.62 21.97 3.67
N LYS A 15 -15.60 22.83 4.68
CA LYS A 15 -15.10 22.48 6.01
C LYS A 15 -15.90 21.36 6.67
N SER A 16 -17.23 21.38 6.53
CA SER A 16 -18.12 20.32 7.01
C SER A 16 -17.83 18.98 6.32
N LEU A 17 -17.65 19.00 5.00
CA LEU A 17 -17.30 17.82 4.21
C LEU A 17 -15.94 17.23 4.62
N LEU A 18 -14.93 18.09 4.85
CA LEU A 18 -13.61 17.64 5.30
C LEU A 18 -13.66 17.00 6.70
N ALA A 19 -14.44 17.56 7.63
CA ALA A 19 -14.66 16.95 8.95
C ALA A 19 -15.38 15.59 8.87
N GLY A 20 -16.36 15.47 7.98
CA GLY A 20 -17.02 14.20 7.68
C GLY A 20 -16.05 13.17 7.08
N ALA A 21 -15.18 13.58 6.16
CA ALA A 21 -14.17 12.73 5.55
C ALA A 21 -13.13 12.23 6.57
N GLU A 22 -12.70 13.09 7.49
CA GLU A 22 -11.80 12.69 8.59
C GLU A 22 -12.44 11.64 9.50
N THR A 23 -13.70 11.86 9.89
CA THR A 23 -14.47 10.90 10.70
C THR A 23 -14.61 9.55 9.97
N ALA A 24 -14.94 9.57 8.68
CA ALA A 24 -15.01 8.35 7.86
C ALA A 24 -13.65 7.64 7.75
N SER A 25 -12.55 8.38 7.66
CA SER A 25 -11.19 7.81 7.65
C SER A 25 -10.85 7.10 8.96
N ILE A 26 -11.22 7.67 10.10
CA ILE A 26 -11.02 7.07 11.43
C ILE A 26 -11.79 5.74 11.53
N GLU A 27 -13.07 5.74 11.14
CA GLU A 27 -13.88 4.53 11.16
C GLU A 27 -13.36 3.46 10.19
N SER A 28 -12.96 3.86 8.98
CA SER A 28 -12.34 2.95 8.01
C SER A 28 -11.06 2.31 8.56
N LYS A 29 -10.17 3.10 9.19
CA LYS A 29 -8.98 2.58 9.86
C LYS A 29 -9.33 1.61 10.99
N ARG A 30 -10.37 1.88 11.78
CA ARG A 30 -10.85 0.98 12.84
C ARG A 30 -11.34 -0.35 12.28
N LEU A 31 -12.14 -0.32 11.21
CA LEU A 31 -12.64 -1.51 10.53
C LEU A 31 -11.51 -2.31 9.88
N LEU A 32 -10.55 -1.64 9.24
CA LEU A 32 -9.37 -2.29 8.66
C LEU A 32 -8.54 -3.01 9.73
N LYS A 33 -8.30 -2.37 10.88
CA LYS A 33 -7.62 -3.00 12.02
C LYS A 33 -8.38 -4.24 12.51
N ARG A 34 -9.71 -4.17 12.60
CA ARG A 34 -10.54 -5.32 13.00
C ARG A 34 -10.44 -6.46 11.99
N LYS A 35 -10.49 -6.15 10.69
CA LYS A 35 -10.29 -7.13 9.61
C LYS A 35 -8.92 -7.82 9.76
N GLN A 36 -7.85 -7.03 9.86
CA GLN A 36 -6.49 -7.55 10.01
C GLN A 36 -6.34 -8.43 11.25
N ALA A 37 -6.97 -8.07 12.38
CA ALA A 37 -6.95 -8.90 13.58
C ALA A 37 -7.60 -10.27 13.35
N LEU A 38 -8.73 -10.32 12.64
CA LEU A 38 -9.39 -11.58 12.29
C LEU A 38 -8.54 -12.43 11.33
N GLU A 39 -7.95 -11.82 10.31
CA GLU A 39 -7.06 -12.50 9.36
C GLU A 39 -5.83 -13.07 10.07
N ASN A 40 -5.21 -12.29 10.96
CA ASN A 40 -4.06 -12.73 11.75
C ASN A 40 -4.42 -13.88 12.69
N ASN A 41 -5.59 -13.84 13.32
CA ASN A 41 -6.05 -14.93 14.17
C ASN A 41 -6.31 -16.22 13.38
N ALA A 42 -6.93 -16.10 12.19
CA ALA A 42 -7.11 -17.24 11.29
C ALA A 42 -5.77 -17.83 10.84
N ALA A 43 -4.79 -16.98 10.50
CA ALA A 43 -3.45 -17.41 10.14
C ALA A 43 -2.74 -18.14 11.29
N LYS A 44 -2.84 -17.62 12.53
CA LYS A 44 -2.30 -18.29 13.73
C LYS A 44 -2.91 -19.68 13.95
N LEU A 45 -4.23 -19.80 13.81
CA LEU A 45 -4.91 -21.09 13.95
C LEU A 45 -4.50 -22.08 12.85
N LYS A 46 -4.30 -21.61 11.62
CA LYS A 46 -3.79 -22.44 10.52
C LYS A 46 -2.38 -22.96 10.81
N VAL A 47 -1.49 -22.10 11.29
CA VAL A 47 -0.12 -22.48 11.68
C VAL A 47 -0.15 -23.48 12.83
N TYR A 48 -0.93 -23.20 13.89
CA TYR A 48 -1.12 -24.13 14.99
C TYR A 48 -1.58 -25.51 14.50
N LEU A 49 -2.64 -25.57 13.69
CA LEU A 49 -3.16 -26.82 13.16
C LEU A 49 -2.11 -27.56 12.32
N GLN A 50 -1.33 -26.85 11.50
CA GLN A 50 -0.24 -27.44 10.74
C GLN A 50 0.84 -28.02 11.66
N THR A 51 1.32 -27.28 12.66
CA THR A 51 2.32 -27.75 13.63
C THR A 51 1.85 -29.00 14.38
N GLU A 52 0.58 -29.03 14.80
CA GLU A 52 0.00 -30.18 15.49
C GLU A 52 -0.10 -31.40 14.58
N MET A 53 -0.53 -31.22 13.33
CA MET A 53 -0.58 -32.28 12.32
C MET A 53 0.82 -32.83 12.01
N GLU A 54 1.83 -31.96 11.90
CA GLU A 54 3.23 -32.34 11.71
C GLU A 54 3.77 -33.12 12.91
N ARG A 55 3.51 -32.66 14.14
CA ARG A 55 3.95 -33.33 15.38
C ARG A 55 3.35 -34.73 15.55
N LEU A 56 2.10 -34.90 15.11
CA LEU A 56 1.39 -36.18 15.15
C LEU A 56 1.63 -37.04 13.91
N GLU A 57 2.45 -36.57 12.97
CA GLU A 57 2.72 -37.21 11.67
C GLU A 57 1.46 -37.47 10.81
N ILE A 58 0.38 -36.70 11.05
CA ILE A 58 -0.88 -36.80 10.33
C ILE A 58 -0.82 -35.93 9.07
N LYS A 59 -0.75 -36.55 7.90
CA LYS A 59 -0.72 -35.82 6.62
C LYS A 59 -2.09 -35.39 6.11
N LYS A 60 -3.17 -36.08 6.51
CA LYS A 60 -4.53 -35.85 6.00
C LYS A 60 -5.59 -36.23 7.03
N ILE A 61 -6.57 -35.35 7.21
CA ILE A 61 -7.76 -35.54 8.02
C ILE A 61 -8.97 -35.39 7.10
N ASN A 62 -9.73 -36.47 6.94
CA ASN A 62 -11.02 -36.44 6.24
C ASN A 62 -12.13 -36.28 7.28
N SER A 63 -12.87 -35.18 7.20
CA SER A 63 -14.13 -35.01 7.94
C SER A 63 -15.30 -34.96 6.97
N PRO A 64 -16.54 -35.20 7.42
CA PRO A 64 -17.72 -35.09 6.57
C PRO A 64 -17.90 -33.70 5.93
N LEU A 65 -17.39 -32.65 6.56
CA LEU A 65 -17.56 -31.26 6.12
C LEU A 65 -16.36 -30.72 5.36
N PHE A 66 -15.14 -31.10 5.75
CA PHE A 66 -13.90 -30.56 5.21
C PHE A 66 -12.80 -31.62 5.15
N THR A 67 -11.91 -31.49 4.16
CA THR A 67 -10.66 -32.25 4.09
C THR A 67 -9.50 -31.32 4.41
N ILE A 68 -8.68 -31.70 5.39
CA ILE A 68 -7.50 -30.95 5.81
C ILE A 68 -6.28 -31.79 5.46
N GLN A 69 -5.36 -31.27 4.67
CA GLN A 69 -4.16 -32.00 4.27
C GLN A 69 -2.95 -31.08 4.24
N ILE A 70 -1.80 -31.63 4.62
CA ILE A 70 -0.51 -30.98 4.40
C ILE A 70 -0.04 -31.37 3.00
N GLN A 71 0.20 -30.37 2.17
CA GLN A 71 0.71 -30.53 0.81
C GLN A 71 2.04 -29.78 0.67
N LYS A 72 2.94 -30.30 -0.16
CA LYS A 72 4.15 -29.58 -0.53
C LYS A 72 3.79 -28.36 -1.39
N ASN A 73 4.26 -27.19 -0.98
CA ASN A 73 4.21 -26.00 -1.81
C ASN A 73 5.07 -26.19 -3.07
N PRO A 74 4.78 -25.47 -4.17
CA PRO A 74 5.69 -25.43 -5.31
C PRO A 74 7.09 -25.00 -4.85
N ALA A 75 8.12 -25.55 -5.48
CA ALA A 75 9.49 -25.22 -5.14
C ALA A 75 9.72 -23.72 -5.35
N SER A 76 10.16 -23.02 -4.30
CA SER A 76 10.62 -21.64 -4.35
C SER A 76 12.14 -21.62 -4.42
N VAL A 77 12.70 -20.70 -5.21
CA VAL A 77 14.14 -20.45 -5.20
C VAL A 77 14.46 -19.57 -3.99
N GLU A 78 15.32 -20.06 -3.11
CA GLU A 78 15.89 -19.30 -2.01
C GLU A 78 17.26 -18.79 -2.45
N ILE A 79 17.45 -17.47 -2.42
CA ILE A 79 18.72 -16.83 -2.74
C ILE A 79 19.55 -16.75 -1.47
N VAL A 80 20.57 -17.59 -1.37
CA VAL A 80 21.48 -17.63 -0.21
C VAL A 80 22.56 -16.54 -0.32
N GLU A 81 23.06 -16.28 -1.53
CA GLU A 81 24.09 -15.28 -1.78
C GLU A 81 23.87 -14.58 -3.12
N GLU A 82 23.39 -13.33 -3.07
CA GLU A 82 23.07 -12.53 -4.25
C GLU A 82 24.30 -12.23 -5.12
N ALA A 83 25.49 -12.10 -4.51
CA ALA A 83 26.73 -11.81 -5.22
C ALA A 83 27.17 -12.93 -6.19
N LEU A 84 26.67 -14.16 -6.01
CA LEU A 84 26.93 -15.27 -6.92
C LEU A 84 25.90 -15.35 -8.07
N LEU A 85 24.89 -14.47 -8.07
CA LEU A 85 23.79 -14.48 -9.03
C LEU A 85 23.88 -13.34 -10.06
N GLU A 86 25.09 -12.83 -10.33
CA GLU A 86 25.33 -11.75 -11.29
C GLU A 86 24.72 -12.05 -12.68
N GLU A 87 24.70 -13.32 -13.10
CA GLU A 87 24.09 -13.76 -14.37
C GLU A 87 22.55 -13.62 -14.38
N PHE A 88 21.91 -13.62 -13.22
CA PHE A 88 20.45 -13.51 -13.07
C PHE A 88 19.98 -12.09 -12.78
N PHE A 89 20.89 -11.11 -12.72
CA PHE A 89 20.53 -9.72 -12.46
C PHE A 89 19.82 -9.11 -13.68
N ILE A 90 18.63 -8.57 -13.44
CA ILE A 90 17.89 -7.79 -14.44
C ILE A 90 18.42 -6.36 -14.39
N VAL A 91 19.10 -5.92 -15.45
CA VAL A 91 19.58 -4.54 -15.59
C VAL A 91 18.38 -3.58 -15.65
N GLN A 92 18.25 -2.68 -14.68
CA GLN A 92 17.20 -1.67 -14.66
C GLN A 92 17.60 -0.45 -15.52
N GLU A 93 16.64 0.10 -16.28
CA GLU A 93 16.83 1.35 -17.02
C GLU A 93 17.15 2.52 -16.06
N PRO A 94 17.99 3.49 -16.50
CA PRO A 94 18.37 4.62 -15.68
C PRO A 94 17.14 5.46 -15.30
N LYS A 95 16.89 5.61 -14.00
CA LYS A 95 15.79 6.44 -13.49
C LYS A 95 16.15 7.92 -13.61
N ILE A 96 15.32 8.68 -14.31
CA ILE A 96 15.47 10.13 -14.44
C ILE A 96 15.19 10.80 -13.08
N ASP A 97 16.16 11.56 -12.58
CA ASP A 97 16.00 12.35 -11.36
C ASP A 97 15.25 13.67 -11.64
N LYS A 98 13.92 13.58 -11.58
CA LYS A 98 13.03 14.72 -11.77
C LYS A 98 13.21 15.82 -10.72
N LYS A 99 13.72 15.51 -9.52
CA LYS A 99 13.89 16.53 -8.46
C LYS A 99 15.05 17.45 -8.79
N ARG A 100 16.19 16.86 -9.18
CA ARG A 100 17.36 17.62 -9.62
C ARG A 100 17.05 18.45 -10.86
N ILE A 101 16.30 17.89 -11.82
CA ILE A 101 15.83 18.64 -12.99
C ILE A 101 14.95 19.83 -12.57
N ALA A 102 14.02 19.64 -11.64
CA ALA A 102 13.15 20.72 -11.16
C ALA A 102 13.93 21.82 -10.41
N GLU A 103 14.99 21.48 -9.67
CA GLU A 103 15.86 22.45 -8.99
C GLU A 103 16.66 23.29 -10.00
N LEU A 104 17.24 22.65 -11.02
CA LEU A 104 18.01 23.32 -12.07
C LEU A 104 17.13 24.22 -12.95
N LEU A 105 15.93 23.76 -13.32
CA LEU A 105 14.95 24.59 -14.04
C LEU A 105 14.50 25.80 -13.21
N LYS A 106 14.36 25.66 -11.88
CA LYS A 106 14.07 26.79 -10.97
C LYS A 106 15.24 27.76 -10.82
N ALA A 107 16.48 27.27 -10.94
CA ALA A 107 17.69 28.08 -10.91
C ALA A 107 17.92 28.86 -12.22
N GLY A 108 17.09 28.65 -13.24
CA GLY A 108 17.16 29.34 -14.53
C GLY A 108 18.01 28.64 -15.58
N GLU A 109 18.44 27.41 -15.34
CA GLU A 109 19.12 26.60 -16.36
C GLU A 109 18.11 26.01 -17.35
N VAL A 110 18.44 26.05 -18.65
CA VAL A 110 17.64 25.41 -19.70
C VAL A 110 18.07 23.95 -19.82
N ILE A 111 17.15 23.04 -19.51
CA ILE A 111 17.34 21.59 -19.69
C ILE A 111 16.53 21.15 -20.90
N ASP A 112 17.22 20.74 -21.96
CA ASP A 112 16.58 20.15 -23.14
C ASP A 112 15.80 18.88 -22.73
N GLY A 113 14.48 18.92 -22.93
CA GLY A 113 13.57 17.82 -22.60
C GLY A 113 12.77 17.98 -21.29
N ALA A 114 12.89 19.09 -20.56
CA ALA A 114 12.08 19.36 -19.37
C ALA A 114 11.57 20.81 -19.32
N ILE A 115 10.29 20.99 -18.97
CA ILE A 115 9.64 22.30 -18.83
C ILE A 115 9.05 22.42 -17.43
N LEU A 116 9.23 23.57 -16.79
CA LEU A 116 8.58 23.87 -15.51
C LEU A 116 7.13 24.31 -15.76
N VAL A 117 6.17 23.58 -15.19
CA VAL A 117 4.73 23.90 -15.27
C VAL A 117 4.23 24.26 -13.88
N GLU A 118 3.71 25.47 -13.72
CA GLU A 118 3.09 25.94 -12.48
C GLU A 118 1.57 25.96 -12.63
N SER A 119 0.86 25.47 -11.61
CA SER A 119 -0.61 25.46 -11.57
C SER A 119 -1.10 26.08 -10.26
N GLU A 120 -2.09 26.95 -10.33
CA GLU A 120 -2.70 27.57 -9.15
C GLU A 120 -3.83 26.69 -8.60
N SER A 121 -3.97 26.64 -7.27
CA SER A 121 -5.07 25.94 -6.59
C SER A 121 -5.65 26.78 -5.45
N LEU A 122 -6.98 26.71 -5.25
CA LEU A 122 -7.68 27.43 -4.19
C LEU A 122 -7.26 26.87 -2.81
N ARG A 123 -6.85 27.75 -1.90
CA ARG A 123 -6.48 27.39 -0.52
C ARG A 123 -7.40 28.08 0.49
N ILE A 124 -8.15 27.29 1.25
CA ILE A 124 -8.99 27.75 2.37
C ILE A 124 -8.21 27.46 3.66
N ARG A 125 -7.95 28.48 4.49
CA ARG A 125 -7.30 28.36 5.82
C ARG A 125 -8.31 28.58 6.93
#